data_AF-A0A7W0R9M7-F1
#
_entry.id   AF-A0A7W0R9M7-F1
#
_cell.length_a   1.000
_cell.length_b   1.000
_cell.length_c   1.000
_cell.angle_alpha   90.00
_cell.angle_beta   90.00
_cell.angle_gamma   90.00
#
_symmetry.space_group_name_H-M   'P 1'
#
loop_
_entity.id
_entity.type
_entity.pdbx_description
1 polymer ?
#
loop_
_entity_poly.entity_id
_entity_poly.type
_entity_poly.pdbx_seq_one_letter_code
_entity_poly.pdbx_strand_id
1 'polypeptide(L)'
;MTGDMSGRNGAAGSGGPVAGVQGIPATPKMRPIRETLPLDEAMQLVRAAAVPIDRTERVPLRDATGRVLAQAATAVFDVPPFDRAAMDGYAVIAEDTFGAGRYDARILRCIEKVYTGQIPTRTLSRGECIEIATGAPMPQGADAVVMVEESERVGGDDIRIFTPVYPRQHVGRRAADIAAGQTVLAAGDVLNASRVGALAAIGVFEVEVFARPRVAVLSTGNEIVEPGQPLGPGQIYDINQFTLTAIINTHGGTAVPHPPAPDTLPELVESI
;
A
#
# COMPACT_ATOMS: atom_id res chain seq x y z
N MET A 1 70.77 9.06 16.51
CA MET A 1 69.97 8.13 17.34
C MET A 1 68.79 7.69 16.48
N THR A 2 68.95 6.69 15.61
CA THR A 2 68.77 5.24 15.85
C THR A 2 67.37 4.88 16.34
N GLY A 3 66.67 4.06 15.55
CA GLY A 3 65.41 3.44 15.91
C GLY A 3 64.75 2.71 14.73
N ASP A 4 65.39 1.65 14.27
CA ASP A 4 64.79 0.58 13.44
C ASP A 4 64.05 -0.40 14.38
N MET A 5 62.87 -0.88 13.97
CA MET A 5 62.46 -2.28 14.19
C MET A 5 61.26 -2.67 13.30
N SER A 6 61.60 -3.34 12.20
CA SER A 6 60.97 -4.54 11.63
C SER A 6 59.61 -5.08 12.13
N GLY A 7 58.71 -5.34 11.16
CA GLY A 7 58.20 -6.70 10.89
C GLY A 7 56.76 -7.05 11.25
N ARG A 8 55.91 -7.31 10.23
CA ARG A 8 55.33 -8.65 9.93
C ARG A 8 54.47 -8.69 8.66
N ASN A 9 54.62 -9.83 7.99
CA ASN A 9 54.10 -10.29 6.70
C ASN A 9 52.64 -10.82 6.74
N GLY A 10 52.01 -10.86 5.56
CA GLY A 10 50.93 -11.79 5.17
C GLY A 10 49.68 -11.08 4.65
N ALA A 11 49.10 -11.38 3.48
CA ALA A 11 49.39 -12.35 2.44
C ALA A 11 48.79 -11.83 1.12
N ALA A 12 49.58 -11.89 0.05
CA ALA A 12 49.13 -11.60 -1.31
C ALA A 12 48.36 -12.81 -1.86
N GLY A 13 47.07 -12.63 -2.12
CA GLY A 13 46.27 -13.55 -2.92
C GLY A 13 46.54 -13.31 -4.40
N SER A 14 47.13 -14.31 -5.05
CA SER A 14 47.45 -14.34 -6.47
C SER A 14 46.19 -14.34 -7.36
N GLY A 15 45.85 -13.19 -7.93
CA GLY A 15 44.99 -13.11 -9.11
C GLY A 15 45.86 -13.36 -10.35
N GLY A 16 45.68 -14.52 -10.99
CA GLY A 16 46.37 -14.88 -12.22
C GLY A 16 46.07 -13.89 -13.36
N PRO A 17 46.97 -13.75 -14.34
CA PRO A 17 46.79 -12.82 -15.44
C PRO A 17 45.57 -13.25 -16.28
N VAL A 18 44.62 -12.32 -16.46
CA VAL A 18 43.53 -12.46 -17.43
C VAL A 18 44.17 -12.64 -18.80
N ALA A 19 43.84 -13.74 -19.46
CA ALA A 19 44.39 -14.09 -20.77
C ALA A 19 44.20 -12.92 -21.75
N GLY A 20 45.30 -12.53 -22.40
CA GLY A 20 45.37 -11.37 -23.26
C GLY A 20 44.30 -11.38 -24.35
N VAL A 21 43.56 -10.28 -24.43
CA VAL A 21 42.72 -9.95 -25.59
C VAL A 21 43.66 -9.59 -26.74
N GLN A 22 44.16 -10.61 -27.45
CA GLN A 22 44.94 -10.38 -28.66
C GLN A 22 44.02 -9.97 -29.81
N GLY A 23 44.31 -8.80 -30.38
CA GLY A 23 43.97 -8.45 -31.75
C GLY A 23 42.54 -7.98 -32.01
N ILE A 24 42.10 -6.91 -31.34
CA ILE A 24 40.94 -6.14 -31.81
C ILE A 24 41.46 -5.22 -32.94
N PRO A 25 41.00 -5.36 -34.19
CA PRO A 25 41.43 -4.49 -35.29
C PRO A 25 41.04 -3.03 -34.99
N ALA A 26 41.98 -2.11 -35.20
CA ALA A 26 41.89 -0.68 -34.85
C ALA A 26 40.81 0.12 -35.62
N THR A 27 40.06 -0.51 -36.53
CA THR A 27 38.94 0.10 -37.25
C THR A 27 37.75 -0.86 -37.30
N PRO A 28 36.62 -0.53 -36.65
CA PRO A 28 35.41 -1.33 -36.72
C PRO A 28 34.92 -1.40 -38.18
N LYS A 29 34.85 -2.60 -38.74
CA LYS A 29 34.29 -2.81 -40.09
C LYS A 29 32.78 -2.76 -39.96
N MET A 30 32.10 -1.80 -40.60
CA MET A 30 30.65 -1.70 -40.60
C MET A 30 30.03 -3.02 -41.08
N ARG A 31 29.20 -3.64 -40.22
CA ARG A 31 28.45 -4.85 -40.55
C ARG A 31 26.96 -4.48 -40.68
N PRO A 32 26.33 -4.70 -41.84
CA PRO A 32 24.90 -4.46 -41.97
C PRO A 32 24.12 -5.46 -41.12
N ILE A 33 23.00 -5.03 -40.53
CA ILE A 33 22.01 -5.95 -39.97
C ILE A 33 21.41 -6.73 -41.15
N ARG A 34 21.63 -8.04 -41.18
CA ARG A 34 21.23 -8.89 -42.31
C ARG A 34 19.88 -9.57 -42.11
N GLU A 35 19.44 -9.71 -40.87
CA GLU A 35 18.23 -10.42 -40.47
C GLU A 35 17.56 -9.65 -39.34
N THR A 36 16.23 -9.61 -39.35
CA THR A 36 15.40 -8.99 -38.31
C THR A 36 14.30 -9.96 -37.90
N LEU A 37 13.87 -9.85 -36.64
CA LEU A 37 12.74 -10.62 -36.11
C LEU A 37 11.47 -9.75 -36.14
N PRO A 38 10.29 -10.33 -36.46
CA PRO A 38 9.01 -9.67 -36.23
C PRO A 38 8.83 -9.29 -34.76
N LEU A 39 8.16 -8.16 -34.51
CA LEU A 39 7.97 -7.62 -33.15
C LEU A 39 7.33 -8.65 -32.20
N ASP A 40 6.30 -9.36 -32.65
CA ASP A 40 5.58 -10.31 -31.81
C ASP A 40 6.46 -11.48 -31.37
N GLU A 41 7.34 -11.96 -32.26
CA GLU A 41 8.30 -13.02 -31.95
C GLU A 41 9.35 -12.53 -30.96
N ALA A 42 9.89 -11.32 -31.15
CA ALA A 42 10.80 -10.70 -30.20
C ALA A 42 10.15 -10.53 -28.81
N MET A 43 8.89 -10.09 -28.75
CA MET A 43 8.15 -9.94 -27.50
C MET A 43 7.89 -11.27 -26.79
N GLN A 44 7.65 -12.35 -27.54
CA GLN A 44 7.52 -13.69 -26.96
C GLN A 44 8.83 -14.15 -26.32
N LEU A 45 9.96 -13.96 -26.98
CA LEU A 45 11.28 -14.31 -26.43
C LEU A 45 11.57 -13.54 -25.14
N VAL A 46 11.29 -12.23 -25.12
CA VAL A 46 11.47 -11.40 -23.90
C VAL A 46 10.59 -11.89 -22.76
N ARG A 47 9.31 -12.19 -23.03
CA ARG A 47 8.39 -12.70 -21.99
C ARG A 47 8.80 -14.08 -21.48
N ALA A 48 9.31 -14.95 -22.34
CA ALA A 48 9.78 -16.27 -21.96
C ALA A 48 11.06 -16.23 -21.11
N ALA A 49 11.92 -15.23 -21.35
CA ALA A 49 13.16 -15.04 -20.58
C ALA A 49 12.94 -14.27 -19.26
N ALA A 50 11.85 -13.51 -19.13
CA ALA A 50 11.56 -12.74 -17.92
C ALA A 50 11.15 -13.66 -16.75
N VAL A 51 11.96 -13.65 -15.69
CA VAL A 51 11.70 -14.41 -14.45
C VAL A 51 11.16 -13.45 -13.38
N PRO A 52 10.02 -13.77 -12.73
CA PRO A 52 9.52 -12.98 -11.61
C PRO A 52 10.53 -12.91 -10.46
N ILE A 53 10.60 -11.76 -9.80
CA ILE A 53 11.41 -11.60 -8.60
C ILE A 53 10.73 -12.34 -7.45
N ASP A 54 11.46 -13.24 -6.81
CA ASP A 54 11.02 -14.02 -5.65
C ASP A 54 11.37 -13.34 -4.31
N ARG A 55 12.40 -12.50 -4.30
CA ARG A 55 12.80 -11.70 -3.13
C ARG A 55 11.67 -10.79 -2.67
N THR A 56 11.42 -10.81 -1.36
CA THR A 56 10.46 -9.96 -0.68
C THR A 56 11.15 -9.02 0.31
N GLU A 57 10.45 -7.98 0.71
CA GLU A 57 10.84 -7.07 1.78
C GLU A 57 9.60 -6.56 2.52
N ARG A 58 9.76 -6.22 3.81
CA ARG A 58 8.69 -5.58 4.59
C ARG A 58 8.84 -4.08 4.49
N VAL A 59 7.73 -3.40 4.19
CA VAL A 59 7.69 -1.93 4.14
C VAL A 59 6.53 -1.40 4.99
N PRO A 60 6.68 -0.21 5.61
CA PRO A 60 5.57 0.50 6.22
C PRO A 60 4.46 0.75 5.21
N LEU A 61 3.21 0.70 5.65
CA LEU A 61 2.04 0.87 4.76
C LEU A 61 2.06 2.22 4.04
N ARG A 62 2.61 3.27 4.66
CA ARG A 62 2.81 4.61 4.05
C ARG A 62 3.72 4.59 2.80
N ASP A 63 4.62 3.61 2.71
CA ASP A 63 5.61 3.46 1.64
C ASP A 63 5.21 2.34 0.65
N ALA A 64 4.02 1.76 0.83
CA ALA A 64 3.56 0.58 0.10
C ALA A 64 2.89 0.90 -1.25
N THR A 65 2.53 2.16 -1.52
CA THR A 65 1.88 2.54 -2.78
C THR A 65 2.78 2.21 -3.99
N GLY A 66 2.20 1.56 -5.00
CA GLY A 66 2.90 1.10 -6.20
C GLY A 66 3.74 -0.16 -5.99
N ARG A 67 3.76 -0.75 -4.79
CA ARG A 67 4.41 -2.05 -4.53
C ARG A 67 3.47 -3.20 -4.89
N VAL A 68 4.02 -4.39 -5.06
CA VAL A 68 3.27 -5.62 -5.34
C VAL A 68 3.26 -6.48 -4.08
N LEU A 69 2.08 -6.82 -3.58
CA LEU A 69 1.91 -7.59 -2.36
C LEU A 69 2.47 -9.02 -2.53
N ALA A 70 3.31 -9.48 -1.61
CA ALA A 70 3.94 -10.80 -1.70
C ALA A 70 3.09 -11.91 -1.08
N GLN A 71 2.25 -11.58 -0.11
CA GLN A 71 1.41 -12.51 0.62
C GLN A 71 -0.02 -11.99 0.71
N ALA A 72 -1.01 -12.86 0.64
CA ALA A 72 -2.41 -12.45 0.77
C ALA A 72 -2.67 -11.80 2.14
N ALA A 73 -3.43 -10.71 2.14
CA ALA A 73 -3.82 -10.02 3.36
C ALA A 73 -5.20 -10.51 3.80
N THR A 74 -5.28 -11.06 5.00
CA THR A 74 -6.52 -11.60 5.58
C THR A 74 -6.88 -10.82 6.84
N ALA A 75 -8.14 -10.44 6.98
CA ALA A 75 -8.61 -9.70 8.14
C ALA A 75 -8.58 -10.60 9.40
N VAL A 76 -8.02 -10.10 10.49
CA VAL A 76 -7.96 -10.83 11.79
C VAL A 76 -9.11 -10.45 12.74
N PHE A 77 -9.87 -9.41 12.41
CA PHE A 77 -11.07 -8.97 13.11
C PHE A 77 -12.10 -8.43 12.10
N ASP A 78 -13.34 -8.30 12.54
CA ASP A 78 -14.41 -7.73 11.74
C ASP A 78 -14.28 -6.20 11.61
N VAL A 79 -14.69 -5.66 10.47
CA VAL A 79 -14.78 -4.23 10.20
C VAL A 79 -16.22 -3.88 9.84
N PRO A 80 -16.92 -3.05 10.64
CA PRO A 80 -16.57 -2.67 12.02
C PRO A 80 -16.60 -3.88 12.99
N PRO A 81 -15.87 -3.81 14.13
CA PRO A 81 -15.73 -4.95 15.06
C PRO A 81 -16.94 -5.19 15.97
N PHE A 82 -17.92 -4.29 15.95
CA PHE A 82 -19.15 -4.36 16.74
C PHE A 82 -20.31 -3.75 15.97
N ASP A 83 -21.53 -4.05 16.40
CA ASP A 83 -22.71 -3.32 15.96
C ASP A 83 -22.62 -1.87 16.47
N ARG A 84 -22.87 -0.90 15.61
CA ARG A 84 -22.73 0.53 15.92
C ARG A 84 -23.99 1.31 15.55
N ALA A 85 -24.26 2.39 16.27
CA ALA A 85 -25.31 3.33 15.88
C ALA A 85 -24.99 3.93 14.50
N ALA A 86 -25.98 3.97 13.61
CA ALA A 86 -25.87 4.60 12.30
C ALA A 86 -26.34 6.07 12.29
N MET A 87 -26.99 6.51 13.38
CA MET A 87 -27.53 7.85 13.57
C MET A 87 -27.29 8.31 15.02
N ASP A 88 -27.35 9.62 15.24
CA ASP A 88 -27.40 10.21 16.59
C ASP A 88 -28.82 10.06 17.14
N GLY A 89 -28.95 9.70 18.42
CA GLY A 89 -30.25 9.59 19.08
C GLY A 89 -30.26 8.67 20.28
N TYR A 90 -31.19 7.71 20.31
CA TYR A 90 -31.42 6.86 21.47
C TYR A 90 -31.43 5.39 21.06
N ALA A 91 -30.50 4.60 21.60
CA ALA A 91 -30.53 3.15 21.54
C ALA A 91 -31.68 2.64 22.40
N VAL A 92 -32.53 1.81 21.80
CA VAL A 92 -33.79 1.31 22.37
C VAL A 92 -33.95 -0.18 22.13
N ILE A 93 -34.85 -0.80 22.90
CA ILE A 93 -35.52 -2.03 22.49
C ILE A 93 -36.65 -1.60 21.55
N ALA A 94 -36.63 -2.02 20.28
CA ALA A 94 -37.52 -1.52 19.24
C ALA A 94 -38.99 -1.65 19.64
N GLU A 95 -39.34 -2.77 20.28
CA GLU A 95 -40.69 -3.04 20.78
C GLU A 95 -41.23 -1.99 21.76
N ASP A 96 -40.37 -1.31 22.54
CA ASP A 96 -40.81 -0.27 23.48
C ASP A 96 -41.27 1.01 22.76
N THR A 97 -40.92 1.14 21.48
CA THR A 97 -41.35 2.25 20.64
C THR A 97 -42.64 1.95 19.89
N PHE A 98 -43.15 0.71 19.93
CA PHE A 98 -44.32 0.32 19.14
C PHE A 98 -45.57 1.11 19.54
N GLY A 99 -46.26 1.62 18.52
CA GLY A 99 -47.42 2.50 18.69
C GLY A 99 -47.08 3.94 19.07
N ALA A 100 -45.79 4.33 19.14
CA ALA A 100 -45.41 5.72 19.29
C ALA A 100 -45.98 6.59 18.15
N GLY A 101 -46.42 7.79 18.49
CA GLY A 101 -46.87 8.80 17.54
C GLY A 101 -46.71 10.20 18.11
N ARG A 102 -46.80 11.22 17.24
CA ARG A 102 -46.69 12.64 17.68
C ARG A 102 -47.72 13.06 18.74
N TYR A 103 -48.87 12.39 18.77
CA TYR A 103 -49.94 12.66 19.74
C TYR A 103 -50.01 11.62 20.88
N ASP A 104 -49.27 10.51 20.78
CA ASP A 104 -49.18 9.44 21.79
C ASP A 104 -47.73 8.95 21.85
N ALA A 105 -46.88 9.75 22.47
CA ALA A 105 -45.45 9.47 22.56
C ALA A 105 -45.18 8.37 23.59
N ARG A 106 -44.26 7.46 23.28
CA ARG A 106 -43.72 6.52 24.27
C ARG A 106 -42.69 7.25 25.12
N ILE A 107 -42.69 7.03 26.43
CA ILE A 107 -41.71 7.61 27.34
C ILE A 107 -40.74 6.52 27.76
N LEU A 108 -39.46 6.73 27.50
CA LEU A 108 -38.36 5.84 27.90
C LEU A 108 -37.43 6.59 28.84
N ARG A 109 -36.87 5.88 29.82
CA ARG A 109 -35.91 6.46 30.76
C ARG A 109 -34.49 6.33 30.21
N CYS A 110 -33.81 7.46 30.02
CA CYS A 110 -32.41 7.53 29.60
C CYS A 110 -31.48 7.14 30.77
N ILE A 111 -30.83 5.98 30.69
CA ILE A 111 -30.02 5.45 31.81
C ILE A 111 -28.52 5.71 31.70
N GLU A 112 -28.04 6.08 30.51
CA GLU A 112 -26.64 6.32 30.17
C GLU A 112 -26.55 7.21 28.91
N LYS A 113 -25.37 7.80 28.69
CA LYS A 113 -24.99 8.43 27.42
C LYS A 113 -23.69 7.80 26.92
N VAL A 114 -23.63 7.42 25.65
CA VAL A 114 -22.47 6.77 25.04
C VAL A 114 -22.07 7.50 23.76
N TYR A 115 -20.87 8.09 23.78
CA TYR A 115 -20.27 8.75 22.63
C TYR A 115 -19.29 7.84 21.88
N THR A 116 -18.95 8.22 20.65
CA THR A 116 -17.99 7.49 19.82
C THR A 116 -16.64 7.35 20.54
N GLY A 117 -16.13 6.12 20.61
CA GLY A 117 -14.92 5.78 21.35
C GLY A 117 -15.16 5.37 22.82
N GLN A 118 -16.39 5.45 23.32
CA GLN A 118 -16.78 4.95 24.64
C GLN A 118 -17.43 3.56 24.53
N ILE A 119 -17.34 2.78 25.61
CA ILE A 119 -17.99 1.48 25.73
C ILE A 119 -19.20 1.65 26.65
N PRO A 120 -20.41 1.22 26.24
CA PRO A 120 -21.58 1.20 27.11
C PRO A 120 -21.31 0.39 28.38
N THR A 121 -21.65 0.94 29.53
CA THR A 121 -21.46 0.27 30.85
C THR A 121 -22.73 -0.32 31.40
N ARG A 122 -23.91 0.10 30.89
CA ARG A 122 -25.21 -0.40 31.32
C ARG A 122 -25.84 -1.30 30.25
N THR A 123 -26.59 -2.29 30.72
CA THR A 123 -27.46 -3.12 29.87
C THR A 123 -28.85 -2.50 29.84
N LEU A 124 -29.43 -2.42 28.65
CA LEU A 124 -30.75 -1.86 28.42
C LEU A 124 -31.85 -2.85 28.79
N SER A 125 -32.83 -2.41 29.59
CA SER A 125 -34.06 -3.15 29.90
C SER A 125 -35.30 -2.47 29.30
N ARG A 126 -36.45 -3.14 29.38
CA ARG A 126 -37.74 -2.61 28.90
C ARG A 126 -38.07 -1.26 29.53
N GLY A 127 -38.49 -0.29 28.71
CA GLY A 127 -38.84 1.07 29.13
C GLY A 127 -37.63 2.00 29.34
N GLU A 128 -36.42 1.55 29.01
CA GLU A 128 -35.20 2.33 29.11
C GLU A 128 -34.67 2.69 27.71
N CYS A 129 -33.85 3.74 27.64
CA CYS A 129 -33.05 4.08 26.45
C CYS A 129 -31.64 4.52 26.86
N ILE A 130 -30.72 4.54 25.90
CA ILE A 130 -29.37 5.12 26.08
C ILE A 130 -29.15 6.15 24.98
N GLU A 131 -28.80 7.38 25.37
CA GLU A 131 -28.41 8.42 24.40
C GLU A 131 -27.11 7.96 23.72
N ILE A 132 -27.10 7.90 22.40
CA ILE A 132 -26.01 7.31 21.63
C ILE A 132 -25.64 8.18 20.43
N ALA A 133 -24.34 8.34 20.19
CA ALA A 133 -23.82 9.04 19.01
C ALA A 133 -23.51 8.07 17.86
N THR A 134 -23.51 8.59 16.64
CA THR A 134 -23.19 7.86 15.41
C THR A 134 -21.81 7.22 15.51
N GLY A 135 -21.75 5.91 15.25
CA GLY A 135 -20.54 5.12 15.31
C GLY A 135 -20.20 4.57 16.70
N ALA A 136 -20.91 4.97 17.76
CA ALA A 136 -20.74 4.37 19.07
C ALA A 136 -21.24 2.91 19.08
N PRO A 137 -20.63 2.02 19.89
CA PRO A 137 -21.07 0.63 20.02
C PRO A 137 -22.50 0.54 20.55
N MET A 138 -23.30 -0.37 19.99
CA MET A 138 -24.64 -0.66 20.49
C MET A 138 -24.57 -1.24 21.91
N PRO A 139 -25.34 -0.73 22.88
CA PRO A 139 -25.40 -1.28 24.22
C PRO A 139 -26.08 -2.64 24.23
N GLN A 140 -25.71 -3.49 25.19
CA GLN A 140 -26.36 -4.78 25.38
C GLN A 140 -27.86 -4.58 25.66
N GLY A 141 -28.71 -5.37 25.01
CA GLY A 141 -30.16 -5.29 25.14
C GLY A 141 -30.84 -4.39 24.10
N ALA A 142 -30.14 -3.39 23.56
CA ALA A 142 -30.69 -2.58 22.46
C ALA A 142 -30.59 -3.29 21.12
N ASP A 143 -31.59 -3.09 20.28
CA ASP A 143 -31.65 -3.65 18.92
C ASP A 143 -31.96 -2.61 17.83
N ALA A 144 -32.29 -1.37 18.19
CA ALA A 144 -32.55 -0.28 17.25
C ALA A 144 -32.10 1.08 17.80
N VAL A 145 -32.04 2.10 16.92
CA VAL A 145 -31.77 3.50 17.29
C VAL A 145 -32.89 4.40 16.76
N VAL A 146 -33.54 5.13 17.65
CA VAL A 146 -34.44 6.25 17.29
C VAL A 146 -33.58 7.49 17.07
N MET A 147 -33.79 8.18 15.95
CA MET A 147 -33.09 9.43 15.65
C MET A 147 -33.44 10.53 16.66
N VAL A 148 -32.49 11.40 16.99
CA VAL A 148 -32.70 12.50 17.94
C VAL A 148 -33.85 13.42 17.48
N GLU A 149 -34.02 13.62 16.17
CA GLU A 149 -35.09 14.42 15.56
C GLU A 149 -36.50 13.86 15.81
N GLU A 150 -36.59 12.56 16.13
CA GLU A 150 -37.85 11.85 16.40
C GLU A 150 -38.08 11.63 17.91
N SER A 151 -37.44 12.46 18.73
CA SER A 151 -37.50 12.38 20.19
C SER A 151 -37.48 13.76 20.86
N GLU A 152 -37.89 13.82 22.12
CA GLU A 152 -37.83 15.02 22.96
C GLU A 152 -37.49 14.65 24.40
N ARG A 153 -36.49 15.29 25.02
CA ARG A 153 -36.19 15.12 26.44
C ARG A 153 -37.12 15.98 27.28
N VAL A 154 -37.86 15.37 28.20
CA VAL A 154 -38.95 16.01 28.95
C VAL A 154 -38.67 16.04 30.45
N GLY A 155 -37.57 16.69 30.81
CA GLY A 155 -37.13 16.84 32.20
C GLY A 155 -36.43 15.60 32.75
N GLY A 156 -35.32 15.82 33.45
CA GLY A 156 -34.48 14.73 33.98
C GLY A 156 -34.04 13.75 32.89
N ASP A 157 -34.33 12.48 33.13
CA ASP A 157 -33.91 11.36 32.28
C ASP A 157 -35.00 10.86 31.32
N ASP A 158 -36.19 11.45 31.32
CA ASP A 158 -37.31 10.93 30.51
C ASP A 158 -37.27 11.45 29.07
N ILE A 159 -37.39 10.53 28.11
CA ILE A 159 -37.35 10.79 26.66
C ILE A 159 -38.68 10.39 26.05
N ARG A 160 -39.36 11.33 25.40
CA ARG A 160 -40.47 11.06 24.50
C ARG A 160 -39.94 10.57 23.16
N ILE A 161 -40.51 9.48 22.68
CA ILE A 161 -40.28 8.89 21.36
C ILE A 161 -41.55 9.09 20.54
N PHE A 162 -41.43 9.74 19.39
CA PHE A 162 -42.57 10.09 18.54
C PHE A 162 -42.76 9.16 17.34
N THR A 163 -41.72 8.44 16.96
CA THR A 163 -41.74 7.55 15.79
C THR A 163 -41.23 6.16 16.20
N PRO A 164 -41.98 5.08 15.90
CA PRO A 164 -41.55 3.73 16.19
C PRO A 164 -40.38 3.35 15.28
N VAL A 165 -39.50 2.50 15.79
CA VAL A 165 -38.44 1.86 15.01
C VAL A 165 -38.62 0.35 15.00
N TYR A 166 -38.18 -0.32 13.93
CA TYR A 166 -38.15 -1.79 13.86
C TYR A 166 -36.79 -2.34 14.28
N PRO A 167 -36.68 -3.63 14.68
CA PRO A 167 -35.41 -4.23 15.06
C PRO A 167 -34.34 -4.07 13.97
N ARG A 168 -33.12 -3.69 14.36
CA ARG A 168 -31.96 -3.37 13.51
C ARG A 168 -32.06 -2.06 12.73
N GLN A 169 -33.13 -1.28 12.89
CA GLN A 169 -33.20 0.03 12.26
C GLN A 169 -32.12 0.96 12.82
N HIS A 170 -31.41 1.62 11.90
CA HIS A 170 -30.28 2.51 12.19
C HIS A 170 -29.15 1.83 12.99
N VAL A 171 -28.98 0.51 12.84
CA VAL A 171 -27.84 -0.24 13.38
C VAL A 171 -26.92 -0.67 12.25
N GLY A 172 -25.70 -0.13 12.24
CA GLY A 172 -24.61 -0.61 11.41
C GLY A 172 -24.10 -1.94 11.95
N ARG A 173 -24.11 -2.98 11.11
CA ARG A 173 -23.80 -4.34 11.55
C ARG A 173 -22.29 -4.53 11.76
N ARG A 174 -21.90 -5.32 12.77
CA ARG A 174 -20.57 -5.93 12.84
C ARG A 174 -20.26 -6.65 11.52
N ALA A 175 -19.02 -6.57 11.07
CA ALA A 175 -18.54 -7.19 9.83
C ALA A 175 -19.26 -6.73 8.55
N ALA A 176 -19.93 -5.57 8.56
CA ALA A 176 -20.64 -5.08 7.38
C ALA A 176 -19.72 -4.79 6.19
N ASP A 177 -18.45 -4.42 6.45
CA ASP A 177 -17.47 -4.11 5.41
C ASP A 177 -16.55 -5.31 5.13
N ILE A 178 -15.93 -5.86 6.19
CA ILE A 178 -14.97 -6.97 6.09
C ILE A 178 -15.19 -7.91 7.27
N ALA A 179 -15.32 -9.21 7.00
CA ALA A 179 -15.41 -10.22 8.04
C ALA A 179 -14.03 -10.75 8.46
N ALA A 180 -13.87 -11.13 9.72
CA ALA A 180 -12.69 -11.85 10.20
C ALA A 180 -12.50 -13.15 9.39
N GLY A 181 -11.27 -13.41 8.96
CA GLY A 181 -10.91 -14.52 8.09
C GLY A 181 -11.12 -14.27 6.59
N GLN A 182 -11.72 -13.14 6.20
CA GLN A 182 -11.86 -12.78 4.80
C GLN A 182 -10.51 -12.35 4.21
N THR A 183 -10.13 -12.93 3.07
CA THR A 183 -9.01 -12.42 2.26
C THR A 183 -9.42 -11.10 1.61
N VAL A 184 -8.73 -10.03 1.97
CA VAL A 184 -8.99 -8.67 1.48
C VAL A 184 -8.22 -8.39 0.20
N LEU A 185 -6.97 -8.85 0.12
CA LEU A 185 -6.09 -8.73 -1.04
C LEU A 185 -5.33 -10.04 -1.28
N ALA A 186 -5.07 -10.36 -2.54
CA ALA A 186 -4.30 -11.53 -2.93
C ALA A 186 -2.81 -11.21 -3.09
N ALA A 187 -1.96 -12.22 -2.98
CA ALA A 187 -0.57 -12.09 -3.43
C ALA A 187 -0.52 -11.74 -4.93
N GLY A 188 0.37 -10.85 -5.32
CA GLY A 188 0.47 -10.30 -6.67
C GLY A 188 -0.34 -9.02 -6.90
N ASP A 189 -1.16 -8.59 -5.95
CA ASP A 189 -1.90 -7.33 -6.07
C ASP A 189 -0.98 -6.11 -6.02
N VAL A 190 -1.07 -5.24 -7.04
CA VAL A 190 -0.44 -3.91 -7.03
C VAL A 190 -1.19 -2.99 -6.06
N LEU A 191 -0.48 -2.41 -5.09
CA LEU A 191 -1.06 -1.58 -4.05
C LEU A 191 -1.32 -0.15 -4.56
N ASN A 192 -2.57 0.15 -4.86
CA ASN A 192 -3.05 1.52 -5.12
C ASN A 192 -3.62 2.15 -3.84
N ALA A 193 -4.07 3.41 -3.90
CA ALA A 193 -4.59 4.14 -2.75
C ALA A 193 -5.72 3.39 -2.00
N SER A 194 -6.68 2.81 -2.74
CA SER A 194 -7.81 2.08 -2.14
C SER A 194 -7.35 0.79 -1.44
N ARG A 195 -6.40 0.07 -2.04
CA ARG A 195 -5.83 -1.17 -1.47
C ARG A 195 -5.01 -0.90 -0.21
N VAL A 196 -4.24 0.20 -0.21
CA VAL A 196 -3.56 0.69 0.99
C VAL A 196 -4.57 1.03 2.09
N GLY A 197 -5.67 1.71 1.76
CA GLY A 197 -6.76 1.99 2.69
C GLY A 197 -7.41 0.73 3.28
N ALA A 198 -7.64 -0.29 2.44
CA ALA A 198 -8.22 -1.57 2.89
C ALA A 198 -7.30 -2.30 3.89
N LEU A 199 -5.99 -2.31 3.63
CA LEU A 199 -4.99 -2.84 4.56
C LEU A 199 -4.99 -2.07 5.89
N ALA A 200 -5.07 -0.74 5.84
CA ALA A 200 -5.17 0.08 7.05
C ALA A 200 -6.45 -0.23 7.85
N ALA A 201 -7.59 -0.44 7.18
CA ALA A 201 -8.87 -0.74 7.82
C ALA A 201 -8.84 -2.05 8.61
N ILE A 202 -8.03 -3.02 8.19
CA ILE A 202 -7.80 -4.29 8.92
C ILE A 202 -6.60 -4.23 9.87
N GLY A 203 -6.08 -3.03 10.17
CA GLY A 203 -5.04 -2.81 11.16
C GLY A 203 -3.62 -3.17 10.74
N VAL A 204 -3.36 -3.36 9.44
CA VAL A 204 -2.01 -3.65 8.94
C VAL A 204 -1.15 -2.38 8.96
N PHE A 205 -0.01 -2.45 9.63
CA PHE A 205 0.96 -1.34 9.70
C PHE A 205 2.13 -1.51 8.72
N GLU A 206 2.54 -2.75 8.48
CA GLU A 206 3.62 -3.11 7.55
C GLU A 206 3.16 -4.28 6.67
N VAL A 207 3.53 -4.26 5.40
CA VAL A 207 3.21 -5.31 4.44
C VAL A 207 4.46 -5.93 3.86
N GLU A 208 4.39 -7.23 3.59
CA GLU A 208 5.41 -7.92 2.82
C GLU A 208 5.11 -7.78 1.32
N VAL A 209 6.07 -7.23 0.59
CA VAL A 209 5.94 -6.90 -0.84
C VAL A 209 7.12 -7.49 -1.60
N PHE A 210 6.96 -7.73 -2.90
CA PHE A 210 8.09 -8.08 -3.74
C PHE A 210 9.08 -6.92 -3.83
N ALA A 211 10.37 -7.25 -3.82
CA ALA A 211 11.44 -6.30 -4.01
C ALA A 211 11.35 -5.68 -5.42
N ARG A 212 11.65 -4.38 -5.54
CA ARG A 212 11.64 -3.72 -6.85
C ARG A 212 12.77 -4.28 -7.74
N PRO A 213 12.51 -4.56 -9.03
CA PRO A 213 13.56 -4.90 -9.98
C PRO A 213 14.55 -3.74 -10.10
N ARG A 214 15.84 -4.05 -9.93
CA ARG A 214 16.92 -3.09 -10.17
C ARG A 214 17.35 -3.21 -11.63
N VAL A 215 17.32 -2.10 -12.36
CA VAL A 215 17.62 -2.08 -13.79
C VAL A 215 18.78 -1.13 -14.03
N ALA A 216 19.94 -1.67 -14.39
CA ALA A 216 21.08 -0.86 -14.80
C ALA A 216 20.79 -0.18 -16.14
N VAL A 217 21.11 1.11 -16.24
CA VAL A 217 20.93 1.89 -17.46
C VAL A 217 22.28 2.47 -17.86
N LEU A 218 22.80 2.00 -18.99
CA LEU A 218 24.08 2.42 -19.55
C LEU A 218 23.84 2.95 -20.97
N SER A 219 24.26 4.18 -21.22
CA SER A 219 24.36 4.73 -22.56
C SER A 219 25.76 4.49 -23.11
N THR A 220 25.86 4.29 -24.42
CA THR A 220 27.12 4.12 -25.14
C THR A 220 27.18 5.09 -26.30
N GLY A 221 28.34 5.70 -26.50
CA GLY A 221 28.59 6.63 -27.59
C GLY A 221 29.61 7.70 -27.20
N ASN A 222 30.59 7.92 -28.07
CA ASN A 222 31.66 8.91 -27.84
C ASN A 222 31.14 10.36 -27.88
N GLU A 223 29.98 10.57 -28.49
CA GLU A 223 29.26 11.83 -28.58
C GLU A 223 28.43 12.14 -27.33
N ILE A 224 28.15 11.15 -26.48
CA ILE A 224 27.17 11.26 -25.40
C ILE A 224 27.81 11.91 -24.18
N VAL A 225 27.21 13.00 -23.71
CA VAL A 225 27.61 13.68 -22.47
C VAL A 225 26.43 13.90 -21.53
N GLU A 226 26.71 13.92 -20.23
CA GLU A 226 25.67 14.14 -19.23
C GLU A 226 25.13 15.59 -19.27
N PRO A 227 23.80 15.79 -19.15
CA PRO A 227 23.22 17.11 -18.97
C PRO A 227 23.87 17.91 -17.84
N GLY A 228 24.17 19.19 -18.09
CA GLY A 228 24.83 20.08 -17.14
C GLY A 228 26.33 20.29 -17.40
N GLN A 229 26.94 19.46 -18.24
CA GLN A 229 28.28 19.70 -18.78
C GLN A 229 28.23 20.55 -20.06
N PRO A 230 29.23 21.38 -20.37
CA PRO A 230 29.26 22.08 -21.65
C PRO A 230 29.46 21.10 -22.82
N LEU A 231 28.70 21.29 -23.90
CA LEU A 231 28.89 20.50 -25.12
C LEU A 231 30.15 20.94 -25.87
N GLY A 232 31.00 19.96 -26.21
CA GLY A 232 32.02 20.09 -27.23
C GLY A 232 31.49 19.88 -28.65
N PRO A 233 32.31 20.17 -29.68
CA PRO A 233 31.94 19.90 -31.06
C PRO A 233 31.59 18.42 -31.30
N GLY A 234 30.41 18.17 -31.87
CA GLY A 234 29.94 16.81 -32.17
C GLY A 234 29.35 16.04 -30.99
N GLN A 235 29.26 16.65 -29.80
CA GLN A 235 28.63 16.05 -28.63
C GLN A 235 27.15 16.40 -28.52
N ILE A 236 26.38 15.49 -27.91
CA ILE A 236 24.96 15.65 -27.59
C ILE A 236 24.70 15.16 -26.18
N TYR A 237 23.62 15.66 -25.57
CA TYR A 237 23.25 15.22 -24.24
C TYR A 237 22.61 13.83 -24.24
N ASP A 238 22.89 13.07 -23.20
CA ASP A 238 22.20 11.82 -22.92
C ASP A 238 20.74 12.09 -22.55
N ILE A 239 19.82 11.84 -23.48
CA ILE A 239 18.37 11.95 -23.23
C ILE A 239 17.77 10.59 -22.82
N ASN A 240 18.41 9.48 -23.20
CA ASN A 240 17.82 8.15 -23.11
C ASN A 240 17.97 7.60 -21.69
N GLN A 241 19.12 7.80 -21.05
CA GLN A 241 19.33 7.38 -19.67
C GLN A 241 18.29 8.00 -18.74
N PHE A 242 18.00 9.29 -18.91
CA PHE A 242 17.01 10.02 -18.11
C PHE A 242 15.57 9.57 -18.42
N THR A 243 15.25 9.38 -19.70
CA THR A 243 13.93 8.90 -20.13
C THR A 243 13.65 7.49 -19.61
N LEU A 244 14.60 6.57 -19.77
CA LEU A 244 14.48 5.18 -19.30
C LEU A 244 14.43 5.11 -17.77
N THR A 245 15.23 5.91 -17.07
CA THR A 245 15.19 6.02 -15.61
C THR A 245 13.80 6.41 -15.12
N ALA A 246 13.17 7.41 -15.74
CA ALA A 246 11.81 7.83 -15.40
C ALA A 246 10.78 6.71 -15.69
N ILE A 247 10.88 6.03 -16.83
CA ILE A 247 10.00 4.90 -17.18
C ILE A 247 10.14 3.76 -16.14
N ILE A 248 11.36 3.34 -15.83
CA ILE A 248 11.63 2.25 -14.87
C ILE A 248 11.03 2.58 -13.50
N ASN A 249 11.29 3.78 -12.98
CA ASN A 249 10.85 4.18 -11.64
C ASN A 249 9.32 4.31 -11.55
N THR A 250 8.66 4.79 -12.61
CA THR A 250 7.20 4.90 -12.66
C THR A 250 6.49 3.55 -12.84
N HIS A 251 7.18 2.55 -13.39
CA HIS A 251 6.66 1.19 -13.59
C HIS A 251 7.10 0.20 -12.50
N GLY A 252 7.50 0.71 -11.33
CA GLY A 252 7.75 -0.11 -10.14
C GLY A 252 9.16 -0.69 -10.02
N GLY A 253 10.07 -0.34 -10.93
CA GLY A 253 11.48 -0.68 -10.83
C GLY A 253 12.30 0.34 -10.03
N THR A 254 13.59 0.09 -9.93
CA THR A 254 14.59 1.00 -9.40
C THR A 254 15.71 1.10 -10.44
N ALA A 255 15.75 2.24 -11.14
CA ALA A 255 16.81 2.50 -12.10
C ALA A 255 18.16 2.68 -11.38
N VAL A 256 19.20 2.09 -11.97
CA VAL A 256 20.59 2.22 -11.54
C VAL A 256 21.34 2.85 -12.72
N PRO A 257 21.35 4.18 -12.85
CA PRO A 257 22.03 4.85 -13.94
C PRO A 257 23.56 4.73 -13.80
N HIS A 258 24.23 4.39 -14.89
CA HIS A 258 25.70 4.40 -15.01
C HIS A 258 26.14 5.57 -15.89
N PRO A 259 27.36 6.12 -15.69
CA PRO A 259 27.93 7.11 -16.58
C PRO A 259 27.98 6.59 -18.03
N PRO A 260 27.84 7.47 -19.05
CA PRO A 260 28.01 7.06 -20.44
C PRO A 260 29.37 6.39 -20.65
N ALA A 261 29.35 5.21 -21.28
CA ALA A 261 30.56 4.50 -21.65
C ALA A 261 31.00 4.93 -23.07
N PRO A 262 32.31 5.13 -23.31
CA PRO A 262 32.78 5.32 -24.67
C PRO A 262 32.63 4.02 -25.48
N ASP A 263 32.58 4.16 -26.80
CA ASP A 263 32.25 3.08 -27.73
C ASP A 263 33.47 2.18 -28.01
N THR A 264 34.04 1.62 -26.95
CA THR A 264 35.12 0.64 -27.02
C THR A 264 34.77 -0.60 -26.20
N LEU A 265 35.14 -1.79 -26.72
CA LEU A 265 34.87 -3.05 -26.03
C LEU A 265 35.43 -3.11 -24.60
N PRO A 266 36.68 -2.67 -24.33
CA PRO A 266 37.22 -2.69 -22.97
C PRO A 266 36.41 -1.83 -21.99
N GLU A 267 36.05 -0.61 -22.38
CA GLU A 267 35.34 0.33 -21.51
C GLU A 267 33.88 -0.08 -21.28
N LEU A 268 33.22 -0.65 -22.30
CA LEU A 268 31.88 -1.22 -22.16
C LEU A 268 31.84 -2.39 -21.18
N VAL A 269 32.84 -3.28 -21.21
CA VAL A 269 32.92 -4.42 -20.28
C VAL A 269 33.18 -3.96 -18.85
N GLU A 270 33.97 -2.91 -18.64
CA GLU A 270 34.22 -2.34 -17.31
C GLU A 270 32.98 -1.62 -16.73
N SER A 271 32.07 -1.17 -17.59
CA SER A 271 30.88 -0.39 -17.22
C SER A 271 29.65 -1.23 -16.83
N ILE A 272 29.70 -2.56 -17.03
CA ILE A 272 28.59 -3.52 -16.78
C ILE A 272 28.87 -4.33 -15.51
#